data_AF-A0A2U9BB33-F1
#
_entry.id   AF-A0A2U9BB33-F1
#
_cell.length_a   1.000
_cell.length_b   1.000
_cell.length_c   1.000
_cell.angle_alpha   90.00
_cell.angle_beta   90.00
_cell.angle_gamma   90.00
#
_symmetry.space_group_name_H-M   'P 1'
#
loop_
_entity.id
_entity.type
_entity.pdbx_description
1 polymer ?
#
loop_
_entity_poly.entity_id
_entity_poly.type
_entity_poly.pdbx_seq_one_letter_code
_entity_poly.pdbx_strand_id
1 'polypeptide(L)'
;MLLLLPPGNESSGPADLPPANRSEGAGGGGGSGSEAVVVPVVFGLIFVVGLVGNSLVMVVIGRMRCGGGGGGGAVGMRSGSPTNIFILNLSVADLSFLLLCVPFQATIYSLPQWVFGGFVCKVGHYFSSVCMLVSIFTLVAMSADRYVAVVHSKRSACVRSRRNALAAVCVIWTASLLCSVPVAQHQVLTRHPAAPNSTFCWEMWTGASRAGYRVTIVLVGYLLPLLLISCCYARVLYHLHKKMKNMSKKSECAKRKTAQTVLLVVAAFTICWMPHHIIAMWVEFGSFPLTDASFAFRIVSHCLSYGNSCVNPVLYAFLSENFRKACRQVFTCRFLFPPLPRDTASRVRLEIFSTSHV
;
A
#
# COMPACT_ATOMS: atom_id res chain seq x y z
N MET A 1 -2.32 20.71 -18.85
CA MET A 1 -3.75 21.10 -18.87
C MET A 1 -4.62 20.19 -19.76
N LEU A 2 -4.22 19.88 -21.00
CA LEU A 2 -4.95 18.97 -21.92
C LEU A 2 -5.04 17.49 -21.48
N LEU A 3 -4.06 16.97 -20.72
CA LEU A 3 -4.03 15.58 -20.23
C LEU A 3 -5.13 15.22 -19.22
N LEU A 4 -5.94 16.21 -18.81
CA LEU A 4 -6.89 16.06 -17.73
C LEU A 4 -8.32 16.47 -18.11
N LEU A 5 -8.54 16.80 -19.38
CA LEU A 5 -9.84 17.03 -19.99
C LEU A 5 -10.17 15.83 -20.89
N PRO A 6 -11.41 15.32 -20.85
CA PRO A 6 -11.80 14.20 -21.71
C PRO A 6 -11.69 14.59 -23.19
N PRO A 7 -11.24 13.66 -24.05
CA PRO A 7 -11.37 13.84 -25.49
C PRO A 7 -12.87 13.97 -25.83
N GLY A 8 -13.22 15.05 -26.53
CA GLY A 8 -14.57 15.25 -27.06
C GLY A 8 -14.97 14.07 -27.95
N ASN A 9 -16.15 13.51 -27.70
CA ASN A 9 -16.68 12.38 -28.45
C ASN A 9 -17.24 12.88 -29.79
N GLU A 10 -16.78 12.35 -30.93
CA GLU A 10 -17.32 12.62 -32.27
C GLU A 10 -18.70 11.98 -32.53
N SER A 11 -19.62 12.01 -31.55
CA SER A 11 -20.92 11.34 -31.68
C SER A 11 -22.11 12.19 -31.27
N SER A 12 -22.04 13.50 -31.47
CA SER A 12 -23.20 14.38 -31.42
C SER A 12 -23.14 15.35 -32.59
N GLY A 13 -24.13 15.24 -33.48
CA GLY A 13 -24.35 16.15 -34.61
C GLY A 13 -24.51 17.61 -34.18
N PRO A 14 -24.56 18.54 -35.15
CA PRO A 14 -24.05 19.89 -34.99
C PRO A 14 -24.93 20.70 -34.02
N ALA A 15 -24.32 21.19 -32.95
CA ALA A 15 -24.81 22.35 -32.24
C ALA A 15 -23.95 23.53 -32.70
N ASP A 16 -24.59 24.46 -33.40
CA ASP A 16 -24.02 25.71 -33.91
C ASP A 16 -23.19 26.43 -32.84
N LEU A 17 -21.88 26.57 -33.10
CA LEU A 17 -21.04 27.54 -32.42
C LEU A 17 -20.72 28.65 -33.43
N PRO A 18 -21.02 29.93 -33.12
CA PRO A 18 -20.64 31.04 -33.98
C PRO A 18 -19.11 31.21 -33.99
N PRO A 19 -18.51 31.80 -35.04
CA PRO A 19 -17.07 31.81 -35.22
C PRO A 19 -16.40 32.70 -34.15
N ALA A 20 -15.53 32.09 -33.35
CA ALA A 20 -14.67 32.83 -32.42
C ALA A 20 -13.63 33.61 -33.22
N ASN A 21 -13.79 34.93 -33.22
CA ASN A 21 -12.88 35.88 -33.82
C ASN A 21 -11.54 35.85 -33.07
N ARG A 22 -10.43 35.81 -33.81
CA ARG A 22 -9.07 35.98 -33.28
C ARG A 22 -8.93 37.38 -32.71
N SER A 23 -8.58 37.48 -31.44
CA SER A 23 -7.85 38.62 -30.90
C SER A 23 -6.87 38.12 -29.85
N GLU A 24 -5.59 38.28 -30.19
CA GLU A 24 -4.46 38.15 -29.29
C GLU A 24 -4.68 39.03 -28.05
N GLY A 25 -4.49 38.43 -26.88
CA GLY A 25 -4.48 39.11 -25.59
C GLY A 25 -3.44 38.42 -24.70
N ALA A 26 -2.19 38.85 -24.84
CA ALA A 26 -1.14 38.55 -23.88
C ALA A 26 -1.47 39.24 -22.54
N GLY A 27 -1.55 38.46 -21.46
CA GLY A 27 -1.82 39.00 -20.12
C GLY A 27 -1.98 37.94 -19.02
N GLY A 28 -0.84 37.49 -18.46
CA GLY A 28 -0.63 37.04 -17.08
C GLY A 28 -1.66 36.15 -16.35
N GLY A 29 -1.30 34.88 -16.15
CA GLY A 29 -1.91 33.98 -15.13
C GLY A 29 -0.92 32.87 -14.72
N GLY A 30 -0.13 33.11 -13.67
CA GLY A 30 1.00 32.27 -13.23
C GLY A 30 0.66 30.91 -12.58
N GLY A 31 -0.44 30.26 -12.96
CA GLY A 31 -0.89 29.00 -12.34
C GLY A 31 -0.44 27.71 -13.05
N SER A 32 -0.16 27.75 -14.36
CA SER A 32 -0.03 26.51 -15.15
C SER A 32 1.37 25.85 -15.12
N GLY A 33 2.41 26.60 -14.72
CA GLY A 33 3.80 26.10 -14.73
C GLY A 33 4.27 25.49 -13.41
N SER A 34 3.74 25.95 -12.27
CA SER A 34 4.20 25.51 -10.95
C SER A 34 3.82 24.05 -10.67
N GLU A 35 2.63 23.61 -11.10
CA GLU A 35 2.17 22.23 -10.94
C GLU A 35 3.03 21.22 -11.71
N ALA A 36 3.51 21.60 -12.89
CA ALA A 36 4.39 20.79 -13.73
C ALA A 36 5.76 20.53 -13.09
N VAL A 37 6.14 21.30 -12.05
CA VAL A 37 7.36 21.13 -11.26
C VAL A 37 7.06 20.55 -9.89
N VAL A 38 6.06 21.08 -9.18
CA VAL A 38 5.72 20.67 -7.80
C VAL A 38 5.25 19.22 -7.74
N VAL A 39 4.38 18.79 -8.66
CA VAL A 39 3.81 17.43 -8.62
C VAL A 39 4.89 16.37 -8.84
N PRO A 40 5.77 16.45 -9.86
CA PRO A 40 6.88 15.51 -10.01
C PRO A 40 7.85 15.50 -8.83
N VAL A 41 8.11 16.66 -8.19
CA VAL A 41 8.93 16.71 -6.98
C VAL A 41 8.27 15.92 -5.84
N VAL A 42 6.97 16.10 -5.63
CA VAL A 42 6.20 15.32 -4.63
C VAL A 42 6.22 13.84 -4.96
N PHE A 43 5.99 13.46 -6.22
CA PHE A 43 6.05 12.05 -6.66
C PHE A 43 7.46 11.47 -6.52
N GLY A 44 8.51 12.27 -6.75
CA GLY A 44 9.91 11.89 -6.52
C GLY A 44 10.21 11.65 -5.04
N LEU A 45 9.69 12.49 -4.14
CA LEU A 45 9.79 12.27 -2.70
C LEU A 45 9.06 10.99 -2.27
N ILE A 46 7.84 10.77 -2.76
CA ILE A 46 7.07 9.54 -2.55
C ILE A 46 7.87 8.33 -3.04
N PHE A 47 8.47 8.42 -4.24
CA PHE A 47 9.29 7.36 -4.80
C PHE A 47 10.49 7.01 -3.90
N VAL A 48 11.27 8.01 -3.48
CA VAL A 48 12.47 7.78 -2.66
C VAL A 48 12.11 7.23 -1.28
N VAL A 49 11.16 7.86 -0.58
CA VAL A 49 10.74 7.44 0.76
C VAL A 49 10.14 6.04 0.71
N GLY A 50 9.27 5.78 -0.27
CA GLY A 50 8.63 4.49 -0.46
C GLY A 50 9.63 3.39 -0.81
N LEU A 51 10.59 3.66 -1.71
CA LEU A 51 11.63 2.71 -2.10
C LEU A 51 12.50 2.33 -0.90
N VAL A 52 13.08 3.33 -0.22
CA VAL A 52 13.94 3.11 0.95
C VAL A 52 13.18 2.39 2.06
N GLY A 53 11.97 2.84 2.37
CA GLY A 53 11.14 2.28 3.44
C GLY A 53 10.77 0.82 3.18
N ASN A 54 10.20 0.52 2.01
CA ASN A 54 9.74 -0.83 1.69
C ASN A 54 10.92 -1.80 1.48
N SER A 55 12.03 -1.36 0.87
CA SER A 55 13.25 -2.17 0.78
C SER A 55 13.82 -2.49 2.16
N LEU A 56 13.84 -1.53 3.10
CA LEU A 56 14.28 -1.77 4.47
C LEU A 56 13.40 -2.83 5.16
N VAL A 57 12.08 -2.76 4.99
CA VAL A 57 11.15 -3.76 5.54
C VAL A 57 11.48 -5.16 5.00
N MET A 58 11.67 -5.30 3.68
CA MET A 58 12.04 -6.57 3.08
C MET A 58 13.37 -7.11 3.61
N VAL A 59 14.40 -6.26 3.70
CA VAL A 59 15.73 -6.64 4.20
C VAL A 59 15.68 -7.09 5.66
N VAL A 60 14.94 -6.36 6.51
CA VAL A 60 14.79 -6.67 7.93
C VAL A 60 14.08 -8.01 8.14
N ILE A 61 13.01 -8.27 7.38
CA ILE A 61 12.30 -9.56 7.43
C ILE A 61 13.13 -10.70 6.83
N GLY A 62 13.85 -10.44 5.72
CA GLY A 62 14.73 -11.40 5.08
C GLY A 62 15.88 -11.82 6.00
N ARG A 63 16.55 -10.87 6.65
CA ARG A 63 17.61 -11.17 7.62
C ARG A 63 17.09 -11.86 8.87
N MET A 64 15.87 -11.59 9.33
CA MET A 64 15.25 -12.38 10.40
C MET A 64 14.99 -13.84 10.00
N ARG A 65 14.78 -14.12 8.71
CA ARG A 65 14.63 -15.50 8.20
C ARG A 65 15.97 -16.20 7.96
N CYS A 66 16.97 -15.48 7.44
CA CYS A 66 18.27 -16.05 7.06
C CYS A 66 19.31 -16.07 8.19
N GLY A 67 19.26 -15.11 9.12
CA GLY A 67 20.22 -14.96 10.23
C GLY A 67 20.14 -16.04 11.33
N GLY A 68 19.39 -17.13 11.12
CA GLY A 68 19.45 -18.35 11.92
C GLY A 68 20.49 -19.36 11.44
N GLY A 69 21.23 -19.09 10.35
CA GLY A 69 22.16 -20.02 9.71
C GLY A 69 23.63 -19.64 9.84
N GLY A 70 24.11 -19.39 11.05
CA GLY A 70 25.51 -19.00 11.33
C GLY A 70 26.19 -19.83 12.42
N GLY A 71 25.81 -21.11 12.60
CA GLY A 71 26.46 -22.03 13.53
C GLY A 71 25.83 -23.42 13.41
N GLY A 72 26.63 -24.40 13.01
CA GLY A 72 26.22 -25.78 12.73
C GLY A 72 25.40 -26.41 13.85
N GLY A 73 24.29 -27.03 13.47
CA GLY A 73 23.38 -27.74 14.38
C GLY A 73 21.97 -27.71 13.83
N ALA A 74 21.51 -28.85 13.34
CA ALA A 74 20.17 -29.06 12.80
C ALA A 74 19.07 -28.87 13.87
N VAL A 75 18.72 -27.65 14.27
CA VAL A 75 17.54 -27.40 15.13
C VAL A 75 16.95 -26.01 14.91
N GLY A 76 15.73 -25.96 14.36
CA GLY A 76 14.78 -24.88 14.63
C GLY A 76 14.77 -23.71 13.64
N MET A 77 14.16 -23.92 12.47
CA MET A 77 13.49 -22.86 11.70
C MET A 77 12.68 -21.99 12.68
N ARG A 78 13.19 -20.81 13.08
CA ARG A 78 12.38 -19.82 13.79
C ARG A 78 11.30 -19.38 12.82
N SER A 79 10.17 -20.07 12.88
CA SER A 79 9.00 -19.85 12.05
C SER A 79 8.64 -18.37 12.14
N GLY A 80 8.99 -17.61 11.11
CA GLY A 80 8.55 -16.23 11.01
C GLY A 80 7.03 -16.22 11.16
N SER A 81 6.51 -15.35 12.03
CA SER A 81 5.06 -15.24 12.23
C SER A 81 4.38 -15.13 10.86
N PRO A 82 3.25 -15.80 10.61
CA PRO A 82 2.52 -15.72 9.33
C PRO A 82 2.24 -14.29 8.88
N THR A 83 2.16 -13.34 9.82
CA THR A 83 2.06 -11.90 9.57
C THR A 83 3.24 -11.34 8.79
N ASN A 84 4.45 -11.87 8.94
CA ASN A 84 5.62 -11.47 8.17
C ASN A 84 5.45 -11.80 6.68
N ILE A 85 4.56 -12.73 6.32
CA ILE A 85 4.21 -13.01 4.92
C ILE A 85 3.36 -11.87 4.37
N PHE A 86 2.34 -11.42 5.11
CA PHE A 86 1.51 -10.29 4.69
C PHE A 86 2.29 -8.97 4.65
N ILE A 87 3.17 -8.71 5.62
CA ILE A 87 4.03 -7.50 5.59
C ILE A 87 4.96 -7.54 4.37
N LEU A 88 5.55 -8.71 4.06
CA LEU A 88 6.38 -8.84 2.86
C LEU A 88 5.56 -8.66 1.58
N ASN A 89 4.35 -9.24 1.50
CA ASN A 89 3.46 -9.08 0.37
C ASN A 89 3.10 -7.60 0.13
N LEU A 90 2.82 -6.87 1.21
CA LEU A 90 2.54 -5.43 1.15
C LEU A 90 3.75 -4.66 0.62
N SER A 91 4.97 -4.93 1.13
CA SER A 91 6.18 -4.28 0.61
C SER A 91 6.47 -4.62 -0.85
N VAL A 92 6.19 -5.83 -1.31
CA VAL A 92 6.32 -6.22 -2.72
C VAL A 92 5.31 -5.46 -3.59
N ALA A 93 4.04 -5.38 -3.17
CA ALA A 93 3.02 -4.63 -3.90
C ALA A 93 3.34 -3.14 -3.97
N ASP A 94 3.72 -2.53 -2.84
CA ASP A 94 4.10 -1.11 -2.77
C ASP A 94 5.35 -0.82 -3.62
N LEU A 95 6.38 -1.66 -3.59
CA LEU A 95 7.56 -1.47 -4.44
C LEU A 95 7.22 -1.62 -5.92
N SER A 96 6.38 -2.59 -6.27
CA SER A 96 6.00 -2.80 -7.67
C SER A 96 5.18 -1.61 -8.18
N PHE A 97 4.28 -1.05 -7.36
CA PHE A 97 3.57 0.20 -7.66
C PHE A 97 4.53 1.40 -7.82
N LEU A 98 5.47 1.56 -6.89
CA LEU A 98 6.45 2.65 -6.92
C LEU A 98 7.35 2.56 -8.16
N LEU A 99 7.79 1.38 -8.55
CA LEU A 99 8.71 1.21 -9.69
C LEU A 99 8.00 1.26 -11.04
N LEU A 100 6.81 0.68 -11.14
CA LEU A 100 6.13 0.48 -12.42
C LEU A 100 5.05 1.51 -12.72
N CYS A 101 4.61 2.31 -11.74
CA CYS A 101 3.49 3.23 -11.92
C CYS A 101 3.87 4.69 -11.62
N VAL A 102 4.54 4.96 -10.49
CA VAL A 102 4.82 6.34 -10.03
C VAL A 102 5.61 7.19 -11.04
N PRO A 103 6.72 6.70 -11.65
CA PRO A 103 7.50 7.52 -12.58
C PRO A 103 6.69 7.92 -13.82
N PHE A 104 5.95 6.96 -14.40
CA PHE A 104 5.11 7.22 -15.55
C PHE A 104 3.95 8.15 -15.20
N GLN A 105 3.34 7.99 -14.03
CA GLN A 105 2.28 8.88 -13.58
C GLN A 105 2.77 10.31 -13.36
N ALA A 106 3.98 10.50 -12.82
CA ALA A 106 4.58 11.82 -12.63
C ALA A 106 4.71 12.58 -13.97
N THR A 107 5.05 11.87 -15.04
CA THR A 107 5.19 12.49 -16.37
C THR A 107 3.88 13.02 -16.95
N ILE A 108 2.71 12.56 -16.49
CA ILE A 108 1.41 13.10 -16.92
C ILE A 108 1.26 14.58 -16.48
N TYR A 109 1.98 14.99 -15.45
CA TYR A 109 1.98 16.37 -14.98
C TYR A 109 3.06 17.24 -15.63
N SER A 110 4.17 16.65 -16.10
CA SER A 110 5.29 17.38 -16.72
C SER A 110 5.24 17.44 -18.23
N LEU A 111 4.81 16.35 -18.88
CA LEU A 111 4.79 16.25 -20.33
C LEU A 111 3.40 16.66 -20.84
N PRO A 112 3.32 17.34 -21.99
CA PRO A 112 2.03 17.69 -22.59
C PRO A 112 1.35 16.50 -23.30
N GLN A 113 2.07 15.39 -23.48
CA GLN A 113 1.63 14.20 -24.22
C GLN A 113 2.21 12.91 -23.61
N TRP A 114 1.54 11.79 -23.87
CA TRP A 114 1.97 10.45 -23.47
C TRP A 114 2.95 9.87 -24.51
N VAL A 115 4.21 9.67 -24.12
CA VAL A 115 5.30 9.24 -25.02
C VAL A 115 5.69 7.75 -24.88
N PHE A 116 5.17 7.03 -23.89
CA PHE A 116 5.61 5.66 -23.57
C PHE A 116 4.89 4.56 -24.38
N GLY A 117 4.09 4.95 -25.37
CA GLY A 117 3.34 4.04 -26.23
C GLY A 117 2.16 3.34 -25.54
N GLY A 118 1.42 2.55 -26.32
CA GLY A 118 0.17 1.92 -25.88
C GLY A 118 0.36 0.78 -24.89
N PHE A 119 1.49 0.06 -24.96
CA PHE A 119 1.79 -1.04 -24.03
C PHE A 119 1.93 -0.54 -22.59
N VAL A 120 2.75 0.49 -22.36
CA VAL A 120 2.96 1.07 -21.02
C VAL A 120 1.68 1.74 -20.52
N CYS A 121 0.91 2.39 -21.40
CA CYS A 121 -0.41 2.94 -21.05
C CYS A 121 -1.33 1.86 -20.47
N LYS A 122 -1.51 0.74 -21.20
CA LYS A 122 -2.38 -0.35 -20.76
C LYS A 122 -1.86 -1.06 -19.51
N VAL A 123 -0.62 -1.54 -19.57
CA VAL A 123 -0.03 -2.36 -18.50
C VAL A 123 0.23 -1.53 -17.26
N GLY A 124 0.67 -0.28 -17.40
CA GLY A 124 0.94 0.62 -16.28
C GLY A 124 -0.31 0.91 -15.45
N HIS A 125 -1.43 1.28 -16.09
CA HIS A 125 -2.69 1.51 -15.40
C HIS A 125 -3.31 0.22 -14.85
N TYR A 126 -3.25 -0.89 -15.60
CA TYR A 126 -3.70 -2.19 -15.11
C TYR A 126 -2.96 -2.59 -13.83
N PHE A 127 -1.63 -2.55 -13.87
CA PHE A 127 -0.80 -2.99 -12.75
C PHE A 127 -0.87 -2.04 -11.55
N SER A 128 -1.10 -0.74 -11.81
CA SER A 128 -1.43 0.25 -10.78
C SER A 128 -2.69 -0.16 -9.99
N SER A 129 -3.77 -0.50 -10.69
CA SER A 129 -5.01 -0.99 -10.07
C SER A 129 -4.82 -2.33 -9.34
N VAL A 130 -4.02 -3.25 -9.90
CA VAL A 130 -3.69 -4.52 -9.23
C VAL A 130 -2.96 -4.27 -7.92
N CYS A 131 -1.88 -3.48 -7.93
CA CYS A 131 -1.10 -3.21 -6.71
C CYS A 131 -1.93 -2.52 -5.64
N MET A 132 -2.78 -1.56 -6.04
CA MET A 132 -3.74 -0.92 -5.14
C MET A 132 -4.61 -1.98 -4.44
N LEU A 133 -5.29 -2.84 -5.20
CA LEU A 133 -6.17 -3.87 -4.64
C LEU A 133 -5.40 -4.90 -3.79
N VAL A 134 -4.19 -5.29 -4.20
CA VAL A 134 -3.35 -6.21 -3.43
C VAL A 134 -3.00 -5.61 -2.07
N SER A 135 -2.58 -4.33 -2.03
CA SER A 135 -2.29 -3.63 -0.78
C SER A 135 -3.52 -3.56 0.13
N ILE A 136 -4.68 -3.24 -0.43
CA ILE A 136 -5.97 -3.17 0.29
C ILE A 136 -6.35 -4.51 0.91
N PHE A 137 -6.42 -5.56 0.11
CA PHE A 137 -6.81 -6.88 0.60
C PHE A 137 -5.76 -7.45 1.56
N THR A 138 -4.49 -7.09 1.39
CA THR A 138 -3.44 -7.42 2.37
C THR A 138 -3.68 -6.74 3.71
N LEU A 139 -4.10 -5.48 3.76
CA LEU A 139 -4.47 -4.79 5.01
C LEU A 139 -5.68 -5.43 5.70
N VAL A 140 -6.67 -5.89 4.93
CA VAL A 140 -7.81 -6.67 5.44
C VAL A 140 -7.31 -7.99 6.04
N ALA A 141 -6.48 -8.73 5.31
CA ALA A 141 -5.91 -9.99 5.78
C ALA A 141 -5.04 -9.82 7.03
N MET A 142 -4.25 -8.74 7.11
CA MET A 142 -3.48 -8.38 8.30
C MET A 142 -4.41 -8.08 9.49
N SER A 143 -5.51 -7.37 9.27
CA SER A 143 -6.49 -7.07 10.32
C SER A 143 -7.23 -8.32 10.81
N ALA A 144 -7.58 -9.23 9.89
CA ALA A 144 -8.15 -10.54 10.23
C ALA A 144 -7.13 -11.42 11.00
N ASP A 145 -5.88 -11.44 10.55
CA ASP A 145 -4.76 -12.12 11.23
C ASP A 145 -4.60 -11.64 12.68
N ARG A 146 -4.68 -10.32 12.91
CA ARG A 146 -4.68 -9.73 14.26
C ARG A 146 -5.91 -10.13 15.07
N TYR A 147 -7.10 -10.06 14.47
CA TYR A 147 -8.34 -10.47 15.12
C TYR A 147 -8.26 -11.92 15.61
N VAL A 148 -7.80 -12.85 14.77
CA VAL A 148 -7.63 -14.27 15.14
C VAL A 148 -6.61 -14.43 16.27
N ALA A 149 -5.48 -13.74 16.22
CA ALA A 149 -4.45 -13.85 17.27
C ALA A 149 -4.91 -13.33 18.64
N VAL A 150 -5.72 -12.26 18.68
CA VAL A 150 -6.16 -11.65 19.93
C VAL A 150 -7.42 -12.32 20.47
N VAL A 151 -8.45 -12.45 19.65
CA VAL A 151 -9.79 -12.89 20.06
C VAL A 151 -9.89 -14.42 20.12
N HIS A 152 -9.22 -15.12 19.20
CA HIS A 152 -9.27 -16.58 19.06
C HIS A 152 -7.92 -17.24 19.39
N SER A 153 -7.26 -16.78 20.45
CA SER A 153 -5.91 -17.23 20.84
C SER A 153 -5.74 -18.75 20.94
N LYS A 154 -6.81 -19.52 21.27
CA LYS A 154 -6.76 -21.00 21.34
C LYS A 154 -6.71 -21.65 19.95
N ARG A 155 -7.45 -21.12 18.96
CA ARG A 155 -7.46 -21.63 17.56
C ARG A 155 -6.39 -20.97 16.69
N SER A 156 -5.78 -19.89 17.19
CA SER A 156 -4.74 -19.10 16.55
C SER A 156 -3.61 -19.94 15.97
N ALA A 157 -3.14 -20.97 16.69
CA ALA A 157 -2.04 -21.82 16.22
C ALA A 157 -2.39 -22.65 14.96
N CYS A 158 -3.64 -23.08 14.83
CA CYS A 158 -4.10 -23.84 13.66
C CYS A 158 -4.40 -22.92 12.47
N VAL A 159 -5.09 -21.81 12.73
CA VAL A 159 -5.52 -20.89 11.67
C VAL A 159 -4.36 -20.09 11.10
N ARG A 160 -3.45 -19.61 11.96
CA ARG A 160 -2.26 -18.85 11.54
C ARG A 160 -1.12 -19.81 11.19
N SER A 161 -1.36 -20.62 10.15
CA SER A 161 -0.33 -21.46 9.56
C SER A 161 0.31 -20.76 8.36
N ARG A 162 1.54 -21.15 8.01
CA ARG A 162 2.23 -20.64 6.80
C ARG A 162 1.44 -20.97 5.52
N ARG A 163 0.82 -22.16 5.46
CA ARG A 163 0.02 -22.60 4.32
C ARG A 163 -1.19 -21.70 4.12
N ASN A 164 -1.93 -21.40 5.18
CA ASN A 164 -3.11 -20.54 5.10
C ASN A 164 -2.74 -19.10 4.71
N ALA A 165 -1.63 -18.58 5.23
CA ALA A 165 -1.15 -17.25 4.86
C ALA A 165 -0.73 -17.17 3.38
N LEU A 166 -0.03 -18.18 2.86
CA LEU A 166 0.33 -18.25 1.44
C LEU A 166 -0.91 -18.41 0.56
N ALA A 167 -1.85 -19.28 0.94
CA ALA A 167 -3.12 -19.42 0.24
C ALA A 167 -3.90 -18.10 0.19
N ALA A 168 -3.95 -17.35 1.31
CA ALA A 168 -4.56 -16.04 1.35
C ALA A 168 -3.87 -15.04 0.40
N VAL A 169 -2.53 -15.03 0.33
CA VAL A 169 -1.79 -14.21 -0.63
C VAL A 169 -2.14 -14.58 -2.07
N CYS A 170 -2.20 -15.87 -2.40
CA CYS A 170 -2.62 -16.30 -3.74
C CYS A 170 -4.04 -15.82 -4.08
N VAL A 171 -4.99 -15.95 -3.16
CA VAL A 171 -6.37 -15.46 -3.34
C VAL A 171 -6.38 -13.95 -3.55
N ILE A 172 -5.60 -13.19 -2.77
CA ILE A 172 -5.47 -11.74 -2.90
C ILE A 172 -5.01 -11.38 -4.32
N TRP A 173 -3.90 -11.96 -4.79
CA TRP A 173 -3.38 -11.68 -6.12
C TRP A 173 -4.36 -12.05 -7.22
N THR A 174 -4.95 -13.25 -7.18
CA THR A 174 -5.93 -13.68 -8.18
C THR A 174 -7.14 -12.76 -8.22
N ALA A 175 -7.71 -12.40 -7.06
CA ALA A 175 -8.84 -11.47 -6.99
C ALA A 175 -8.48 -10.09 -7.53
N SER A 176 -7.32 -9.54 -7.15
CA SER A 176 -6.86 -8.23 -7.62
C SER A 176 -6.58 -8.21 -9.12
N LEU A 177 -5.97 -9.27 -9.67
CA LEU A 177 -5.72 -9.41 -11.10
C LEU A 177 -7.02 -9.45 -11.90
N LEU A 178 -8.01 -10.23 -11.44
CA LEU A 178 -9.31 -10.36 -12.08
C LEU A 178 -10.14 -9.07 -12.02
N CYS A 179 -10.22 -8.43 -10.84
CA CYS A 179 -10.94 -7.17 -10.66
C CYS A 179 -10.35 -6.01 -11.47
N SER A 180 -9.07 -6.10 -11.86
CA SER A 180 -8.40 -5.05 -12.64
C SER A 180 -8.49 -5.27 -14.15
N VAL A 181 -8.95 -6.43 -14.64
CA VAL A 181 -9.05 -6.73 -16.09
C VAL A 181 -9.74 -5.63 -16.89
N PRO A 182 -10.86 -5.04 -16.42
CA PRO A 182 -11.56 -4.02 -17.20
C PRO A 182 -10.72 -2.76 -17.44
N VAL A 183 -9.79 -2.43 -16.54
CA VAL A 183 -8.84 -1.31 -16.73
C VAL A 183 -7.94 -1.57 -17.94
N ALA A 184 -7.43 -2.80 -18.10
CA ALA A 184 -6.59 -3.15 -19.26
C ALA A 184 -7.36 -3.10 -20.59
N GLN A 185 -8.65 -3.45 -20.57
CA GLN A 185 -9.48 -3.47 -21.77
C GLN A 185 -9.80 -2.07 -22.28
N HIS A 186 -10.02 -1.12 -21.37
CA HIS A 186 -10.57 0.18 -21.70
C HIS A 186 -9.58 1.34 -21.55
N GLN A 187 -8.38 1.10 -21.03
CA GLN A 187 -7.27 2.05 -21.15
C GLN A 187 -6.70 1.96 -22.57
N VAL A 188 -6.76 3.07 -23.29
CA VAL A 188 -6.33 3.14 -24.69
C VAL A 188 -5.44 4.34 -24.94
N LEU A 189 -4.53 4.17 -25.90
CA LEU A 189 -3.78 5.29 -26.44
C LEU A 189 -4.65 5.97 -27.51
N THR A 190 -5.03 7.22 -27.28
CA THR A 190 -5.90 7.99 -28.17
C THR A 190 -5.27 9.34 -28.53
N ARG A 191 -5.80 10.02 -29.55
CA ARG A 191 -5.43 11.38 -29.95
C ARG A 191 -6.58 12.33 -29.63
N HIS A 192 -6.26 13.54 -29.21
CA HIS A 192 -7.28 14.55 -28.91
C HIS A 192 -7.55 15.41 -30.16
N PRO A 193 -8.81 15.73 -30.51
CA PRO A 193 -9.13 16.54 -31.70
C PRO A 193 -8.42 17.91 -31.71
N ALA A 194 -8.31 18.55 -30.55
CA ALA A 194 -7.58 19.82 -30.39
C ALA A 194 -6.03 19.70 -30.46
N ALA A 195 -5.48 18.48 -30.46
CA ALA A 195 -4.04 18.23 -30.54
C ALA A 195 -3.77 16.91 -31.31
N PRO A 196 -4.00 16.88 -32.64
CA PRO A 196 -3.97 15.64 -33.43
C PRO A 196 -2.58 15.00 -33.51
N ASN A 197 -1.52 15.78 -33.33
CA ASN A 197 -0.14 15.30 -33.30
C ASN A 197 0.31 14.77 -31.93
N SER A 198 -0.55 14.83 -30.92
CA SER A 198 -0.25 14.41 -29.55
C SER A 198 -1.04 13.16 -29.16
N THR A 199 -0.37 12.24 -28.47
CA THR A 199 -1.00 11.03 -27.94
C THR A 199 -1.30 11.15 -26.45
N PHE A 200 -2.40 10.55 -26.01
CA PHE A 200 -2.90 10.59 -24.64
C PHE A 200 -3.26 9.16 -24.21
N CYS A 201 -2.89 8.79 -22.99
CA CYS A 201 -3.37 7.56 -22.36
C CYS A 201 -4.68 7.89 -21.64
N TRP A 202 -5.79 7.30 -22.09
CA TRP A 202 -7.11 7.68 -21.61
C TRP A 202 -8.05 6.48 -21.42
N GLU A 203 -8.96 6.63 -20.46
CA GLU A 203 -10.02 5.70 -20.17
C GLU A 203 -11.20 5.85 -21.16
N MET A 204 -11.40 4.88 -22.05
CA MET A 204 -12.47 4.88 -23.04
C MET A 204 -13.50 3.78 -22.74
N TRP A 205 -14.65 4.17 -22.19
CA TRP A 205 -15.78 3.29 -21.88
C TRP A 205 -17.08 3.98 -22.28
N THR A 206 -18.11 3.20 -22.58
CA THR A 206 -19.43 3.70 -22.95
C THR A 206 -20.46 3.49 -21.83
N GLY A 207 -21.23 4.54 -21.54
CA GLY A 207 -22.45 4.48 -20.71
C GLY A 207 -22.28 3.90 -19.31
N ALA A 208 -23.24 3.05 -18.90
CA ALA A 208 -23.40 2.54 -17.54
C ALA A 208 -22.30 1.58 -17.05
N SER A 209 -21.51 1.00 -17.97
CA SER A 209 -20.44 0.06 -17.64
C SER A 209 -19.31 0.71 -16.83
N ARG A 210 -18.93 1.94 -17.19
CA ARG A 210 -17.93 2.76 -16.49
C ARG A 210 -18.36 3.09 -15.07
N ALA A 211 -19.59 3.61 -14.93
CA ALA A 211 -20.17 3.94 -13.64
C ALA A 211 -20.29 2.70 -12.74
N GLY A 212 -20.75 1.57 -13.30
CA GLY A 212 -20.82 0.29 -12.61
C GLY A 212 -19.46 -0.16 -12.09
N TYR A 213 -18.43 -0.14 -12.94
CA TYR A 213 -17.06 -0.51 -12.55
C TYR A 213 -16.51 0.39 -11.43
N ARG A 214 -16.69 1.71 -11.55
CA ARG A 214 -16.26 2.68 -10.52
C ARG A 214 -16.93 2.43 -9.17
N VAL A 215 -18.25 2.21 -9.18
CA VAL A 215 -19.01 1.85 -7.98
C VAL A 215 -18.51 0.53 -7.40
N THR A 216 -18.28 -0.50 -8.23
CA THR A 216 -17.73 -1.78 -7.78
C THR A 216 -16.36 -1.59 -7.13
N ILE A 217 -15.45 -0.80 -7.70
CA ILE A 217 -14.13 -0.54 -7.12
C ILE A 217 -14.23 0.26 -5.82
N VAL A 218 -15.14 1.22 -5.69
CA VAL A 218 -15.37 1.91 -4.40
C VAL A 218 -15.91 0.94 -3.35
N LEU A 219 -16.84 0.06 -3.71
CA LEU A 219 -17.39 -0.92 -2.78
C LEU A 219 -16.34 -1.93 -2.35
N VAL A 220 -15.65 -2.56 -3.30
CA VAL A 220 -14.70 -3.66 -3.06
C VAL A 220 -13.35 -3.16 -2.59
N GLY A 221 -12.87 -2.03 -3.12
CA GLY A 221 -11.57 -1.43 -2.81
C GLY A 221 -11.58 -0.49 -1.61
N TYR A 222 -12.73 0.01 -1.18
CA TYR A 222 -12.78 1.00 -0.09
C TYR A 222 -13.81 0.66 1.01
N LEU A 223 -15.10 0.60 0.69
CA LEU A 223 -16.16 0.48 1.70
C LEU A 223 -16.18 -0.88 2.41
N LEU A 224 -16.10 -1.98 1.67
CA LEU A 224 -16.06 -3.33 2.24
C LEU A 224 -14.79 -3.55 3.08
N PRO A 225 -13.57 -3.24 2.59
CA PRO A 225 -12.36 -3.27 3.40
C PRO A 225 -12.49 -2.46 4.69
N LEU A 226 -12.98 -1.22 4.61
CA LEU A 226 -13.16 -0.35 5.76
C LEU A 226 -14.11 -0.95 6.79
N LEU A 227 -15.24 -1.52 6.34
CA LEU A 227 -16.21 -2.20 7.22
C LEU A 227 -15.57 -3.41 7.90
N LEU A 228 -14.98 -4.33 7.13
CA LEU A 228 -14.37 -5.55 7.65
C LEU A 228 -13.27 -5.25 8.67
N ILE A 229 -12.43 -4.28 8.36
CA ILE A 229 -11.34 -3.85 9.21
C ILE A 229 -11.89 -3.20 10.49
N SER A 230 -12.84 -2.27 10.37
CA SER A 230 -13.46 -1.59 11.53
C SER A 230 -14.14 -2.60 12.46
N CYS A 231 -14.89 -3.56 11.91
CA CYS A 231 -15.51 -4.63 12.68
C CYS A 231 -14.47 -5.52 13.38
N CYS A 232 -13.36 -5.87 12.72
CA CYS A 232 -12.27 -6.62 13.34
C CYS A 232 -11.69 -5.87 14.53
N TYR A 233 -11.40 -4.57 14.40
CA TYR A 233 -10.82 -3.77 15.48
C TYR A 233 -11.79 -3.52 16.64
N ALA A 234 -13.05 -3.22 16.35
CA ALA A 234 -14.08 -3.09 17.38
C ALA A 234 -14.13 -4.35 18.25
N ARG A 235 -14.10 -5.54 17.63
CA ARG A 235 -14.07 -6.82 18.34
C ARG A 235 -12.77 -7.07 19.10
N VAL A 236 -11.61 -6.68 18.54
CA VAL A 236 -10.31 -6.78 19.22
C VAL A 236 -10.30 -5.91 20.48
N LEU A 237 -10.69 -4.63 20.37
CA LEU A 237 -10.73 -3.70 21.49
C LEU A 237 -11.72 -4.15 22.56
N TYR A 238 -12.92 -4.58 22.14
CA TYR A 238 -13.91 -5.15 23.06
C TYR A 238 -13.36 -6.36 23.82
N HIS A 239 -12.71 -7.29 23.13
CA HIS A 239 -12.14 -8.48 23.75
C HIS A 239 -11.01 -8.12 24.74
N LEU A 240 -10.13 -7.18 24.36
CA LEU A 240 -9.07 -6.66 25.22
C LEU A 240 -9.64 -6.03 26.49
N HIS A 241 -10.67 -5.18 26.37
CA HIS A 241 -11.28 -4.48 27.50
C HIS A 241 -12.09 -5.41 28.43
N LYS A 242 -12.83 -6.38 27.87
CA LYS A 242 -13.77 -7.21 28.64
C LYS A 242 -13.17 -8.52 29.15
N LYS A 243 -12.41 -9.24 28.33
CA LYS A 243 -11.99 -10.63 28.63
C LYS A 243 -10.56 -10.76 29.15
N MET A 244 -9.74 -9.71 29.04
CA MET A 244 -8.32 -9.79 29.40
C MET A 244 -7.93 -9.05 30.69
N LYS A 245 -8.90 -8.62 31.52
CA LYS A 245 -8.62 -8.04 32.85
C LYS A 245 -7.77 -8.92 33.78
N ASN A 246 -7.72 -10.24 33.51
CA ASN A 246 -6.95 -11.22 34.28
C ASN A 246 -5.55 -11.52 33.68
N MET A 247 -5.13 -10.85 32.61
CA MET A 247 -3.78 -11.02 32.05
C MET A 247 -2.78 -10.10 32.75
N SER A 248 -1.50 -10.49 32.75
CA SER A 248 -0.42 -9.58 33.17
C SER A 248 -0.47 -8.29 32.35
N LYS A 249 -0.39 -7.14 33.04
CA LYS A 249 -0.39 -5.78 32.45
C LYS A 249 0.59 -5.66 31.26
N LYS A 250 1.72 -6.38 31.31
CA LYS A 250 2.74 -6.40 30.24
C LYS A 250 2.24 -7.04 28.94
N SER A 251 1.51 -8.15 29.04
CA SER A 251 0.98 -8.89 27.88
C SER A 251 -0.22 -8.16 27.25
N GLU A 252 -1.06 -7.55 28.10
CA GLU A 252 -2.16 -6.69 27.66
C GLU A 252 -1.64 -5.47 26.88
N CYS A 253 -0.65 -4.75 27.43
CA CYS A 253 -0.03 -3.60 26.79
C CYS A 253 0.57 -3.96 25.42
N ALA A 254 1.30 -5.08 25.32
CA ALA A 254 1.90 -5.53 24.06
C ALA A 254 0.83 -5.83 22.97
N LYS A 255 -0.27 -6.49 23.33
CA LYS A 255 -1.38 -6.78 22.41
C LYS A 255 -2.11 -5.51 21.99
N ARG A 256 -2.38 -4.59 22.93
CA ARG A 256 -3.00 -3.28 22.65
C ARG A 256 -2.15 -2.43 21.71
N LYS A 257 -0.85 -2.34 21.96
CA LYS A 257 0.09 -1.59 21.12
C LYS A 257 0.14 -2.13 19.69
N THR A 258 0.13 -3.46 19.55
CA THR A 258 0.08 -4.11 18.24
C THR A 258 -1.24 -3.79 17.51
N ALA A 259 -2.38 -3.87 18.20
CA ALA A 259 -3.68 -3.51 17.62
C ALA A 259 -3.76 -2.03 17.23
N GLN A 260 -3.25 -1.13 18.07
CA GLN A 260 -3.18 0.31 17.81
C GLN A 260 -2.31 0.64 16.59
N THR A 261 -1.19 -0.05 16.42
CA THR A 261 -0.32 0.14 15.25
C THR A 261 -1.08 -0.15 13.96
N VAL A 262 -1.82 -1.26 13.91
CA VAL A 262 -2.56 -1.61 12.69
C VAL A 262 -3.81 -0.72 12.50
N LEU A 263 -4.47 -0.26 13.58
CA LEU A 263 -5.52 0.75 13.49
C LEU A 263 -5.00 2.05 12.83
N LEU A 264 -3.79 2.47 13.18
CA LEU A 264 -3.17 3.66 12.57
C LEU A 264 -2.83 3.44 11.09
N VAL A 265 -2.37 2.24 10.70
CA VAL A 265 -2.16 1.87 9.29
C VAL A 265 -3.46 1.98 8.50
N VAL A 266 -4.56 1.52 9.09
CA VAL A 266 -5.87 1.55 8.45
C VAL A 266 -6.41 2.97 8.36
N ALA A 267 -6.32 3.75 9.45
CA ALA A 267 -6.76 5.14 9.44
C ALA A 267 -6.01 5.95 8.39
N ALA A 268 -4.70 5.73 8.27
CA ALA A 268 -3.90 6.37 7.25
C ALA A 268 -4.30 5.92 5.84
N PHE A 269 -4.54 4.62 5.62
CA PHE A 269 -5.10 4.12 4.35
C PHE A 269 -6.43 4.80 4.01
N THR A 270 -7.37 4.86 4.95
CA THR A 270 -8.68 5.50 4.75
C THR A 270 -8.53 6.96 4.36
N ILE A 271 -7.72 7.72 5.10
CA ILE A 271 -7.48 9.14 4.83
C ILE A 271 -6.80 9.31 3.47
N CYS A 272 -5.89 8.41 3.10
CA CYS A 272 -5.14 8.55 1.85
C CYS A 272 -6.00 8.30 0.60
N TRP A 273 -6.93 7.34 0.67
CA TRP A 273 -7.74 6.93 -0.48
C TRP A 273 -9.09 7.61 -0.57
N MET A 274 -9.64 8.11 0.54
CA MET A 274 -10.95 8.75 0.59
C MET A 274 -11.10 9.90 -0.43
N PRO A 275 -10.17 10.87 -0.51
CA PRO A 275 -10.35 12.02 -1.40
C PRO A 275 -10.39 11.59 -2.87
N HIS A 276 -9.56 10.60 -3.24
CA HIS A 276 -9.53 10.04 -4.58
C HIS A 276 -10.87 9.40 -4.97
N HIS A 277 -11.46 8.58 -4.10
CA HIS A 277 -12.77 7.98 -4.37
C HIS A 277 -13.91 9.02 -4.42
N ILE A 278 -13.88 10.03 -3.55
CA ILE A 278 -14.86 11.13 -3.58
C ILE A 278 -14.83 11.84 -4.93
N ILE A 279 -13.63 12.22 -5.42
CA ILE A 279 -13.50 12.88 -6.72
C ILE A 279 -13.92 11.95 -7.85
N ALA A 280 -13.51 10.69 -7.82
CA ALA A 280 -13.87 9.72 -8.86
C ALA A 280 -15.39 9.57 -9.01
N MET A 281 -16.12 9.61 -7.89
CA MET A 281 -17.59 9.57 -7.87
C MET A 281 -18.22 10.91 -8.26
N TRP A 282 -17.66 12.03 -7.82
CA TRP A 282 -18.16 13.37 -8.19
C TRP A 282 -18.00 13.62 -9.69
N VAL A 283 -16.88 13.21 -10.29
CA VAL A 283 -16.66 13.29 -11.74
C VAL A 283 -17.61 12.37 -12.52
N GLU A 284 -18.02 11.24 -11.93
CA GLU A 284 -18.87 10.27 -12.62
C GLU A 284 -20.37 10.61 -12.55
N PHE A 285 -20.85 11.07 -11.39
CA PHE A 285 -22.28 11.25 -11.13
C PHE A 285 -22.71 12.71 -10.91
N GLY A 286 -21.77 13.64 -10.84
CA GLY A 286 -22.06 15.06 -10.57
C GLY A 286 -21.40 16.01 -11.55
N SER A 287 -21.65 17.30 -11.35
CA SER A 287 -20.99 18.39 -12.08
C SER A 287 -19.69 18.75 -11.37
N PHE A 288 -18.57 18.14 -11.79
CA PHE A 288 -17.25 18.49 -11.25
C PHE A 288 -16.80 19.85 -11.82
N PRO A 289 -16.65 20.91 -11.00
CA PRO A 289 -16.32 22.22 -11.51
C PRO A 289 -14.87 22.25 -12.01
N LEU A 290 -14.65 22.79 -13.22
CA LEU A 290 -13.31 22.94 -13.80
C LEU A 290 -12.64 24.24 -13.34
N THR A 291 -12.49 24.40 -12.03
CA THR A 291 -11.80 25.54 -11.38
C THR A 291 -10.41 25.13 -10.91
N ASP A 292 -9.52 26.11 -10.69
CA ASP A 292 -8.17 25.88 -10.15
C ASP A 292 -8.22 25.13 -8.81
N ALA A 293 -9.20 25.45 -7.96
CA ALA A 293 -9.41 24.78 -6.67
C ALA A 293 -9.75 23.29 -6.83
N SER A 294 -10.66 22.94 -7.76
CA SER A 294 -11.00 21.55 -8.05
C SER A 294 -9.82 20.78 -8.63
N PHE A 295 -9.02 21.44 -9.46
CA PHE A 295 -7.84 20.85 -10.06
C PHE A 295 -6.76 20.56 -9.01
N ALA A 296 -6.47 21.54 -8.15
CA ALA A 296 -5.57 21.39 -7.01
C ALA A 296 -6.05 20.28 -6.05
N PHE A 297 -7.35 20.24 -5.75
CA PHE A 297 -7.93 19.19 -4.91
C PHE A 297 -7.74 17.80 -5.53
N ARG A 298 -7.88 17.67 -6.86
CA ARG A 298 -7.60 16.42 -7.58
C ARG A 298 -6.13 16.03 -7.54
N ILE A 299 -5.21 16.98 -7.72
CA ILE A 299 -3.77 16.73 -7.58
C ILE A 299 -3.44 16.24 -6.18
N VAL A 300 -3.87 16.96 -5.15
CA VAL A 300 -3.61 16.61 -3.75
C VAL A 300 -4.15 15.22 -3.45
N SER A 301 -5.34 14.90 -3.93
CA SER A 301 -5.95 13.58 -3.74
C SER A 301 -5.17 12.45 -4.42
N HIS A 302 -4.60 12.68 -5.62
CA HIS A 302 -3.68 11.74 -6.25
C HIS A 302 -2.36 11.62 -5.49
N CYS A 303 -1.74 12.73 -5.10
CA CYS A 303 -0.50 12.69 -4.31
C CYS A 303 -0.70 11.88 -3.02
N LEU A 304 -1.84 12.06 -2.37
CA LEU A 304 -2.16 11.39 -1.12
C LEU A 304 -2.40 9.88 -1.32
N SER A 305 -3.16 9.47 -2.34
CA SER A 305 -3.40 8.05 -2.61
C SER A 305 -2.11 7.32 -3.01
N TYR A 306 -1.23 7.95 -3.78
CA TYR A 306 0.07 7.41 -4.16
C TYR A 306 1.05 7.41 -2.96
N GLY A 307 0.96 8.41 -2.08
CA GLY A 307 1.71 8.49 -0.84
C GLY A 307 1.41 7.37 0.16
N ASN A 308 0.29 6.66 0.02
CA ASN A 308 -0.09 5.52 0.86
C ASN A 308 1.02 4.45 0.92
N SER A 309 1.74 4.20 -0.18
CA SER A 309 2.85 3.23 -0.21
C SER A 309 4.06 3.64 0.65
N CYS A 310 4.17 4.91 1.04
CA CYS A 310 5.21 5.41 1.96
C CYS A 310 4.79 5.30 3.43
N VAL A 311 3.49 5.26 3.70
CA VAL A 311 2.94 5.27 5.05
C VAL A 311 3.25 3.94 5.76
N ASN A 312 3.17 2.82 5.05
CA ASN A 312 3.30 1.49 5.66
C ASN A 312 4.66 1.28 6.36
N PRO A 313 5.83 1.52 5.71
CA PRO A 313 7.13 1.41 6.38
C PRO A 313 7.32 2.40 7.53
N VAL A 314 6.84 3.64 7.39
CA VAL A 314 6.90 4.68 8.43
C VAL A 314 6.18 4.19 9.68
N LEU A 315 4.95 3.68 9.53
CA LEU A 315 4.20 3.16 10.66
C LEU A 315 4.88 1.96 11.32
N TYR A 316 5.50 1.06 10.55
CA TYR A 316 6.29 -0.03 11.12
C TYR A 316 7.55 0.48 11.84
N ALA A 317 8.25 1.47 11.28
CA ALA A 317 9.46 2.06 11.83
C ALA A 317 9.23 2.81 13.15
N PHE A 318 8.11 3.52 13.29
CA PHE A 318 7.84 4.31 14.50
C PHE A 318 7.05 3.53 15.56
N LEU A 319 6.11 2.66 15.17
CA LEU A 319 5.13 2.09 16.09
C LEU A 319 5.42 0.64 16.50
N SER A 320 6.12 -0.13 15.66
CA SER A 320 6.49 -1.52 15.99
C SER A 320 7.84 -1.58 16.71
N GLU A 321 7.81 -1.77 18.04
CA GLU A 321 9.03 -1.97 18.84
C GLU A 321 9.86 -3.17 18.36
N ASN A 322 9.19 -4.23 17.91
CA ASN A 322 9.85 -5.42 17.39
C ASN A 322 10.59 -5.11 16.09
N PHE A 323 9.98 -4.30 15.22
CA PHE A 323 10.62 -3.85 13.99
C PHE A 323 11.81 -2.94 14.29
N ARG A 324 11.66 -1.95 15.19
CA ARG A 324 12.76 -1.07 15.62
C ARG A 324 13.94 -1.83 16.21
N LYS A 325 13.68 -2.85 17.03
CA LYS A 325 14.74 -3.72 17.58
C LYS A 325 15.45 -4.48 16.47
N ALA A 326 14.70 -5.05 15.53
CA ALA A 326 15.29 -5.75 14.39
C ALA A 326 16.07 -4.81 13.46
N CYS A 327 15.57 -3.61 13.15
CA CYS A 327 16.32 -2.60 12.39
C CYS A 327 17.64 -2.26 13.08
N ARG A 328 17.61 -1.93 14.39
CA ARG A 328 18.83 -1.63 15.14
C ARG A 328 19.83 -2.77 15.10
N GLN A 329 19.38 -4.01 15.18
CA GLN A 329 20.24 -5.19 15.08
C GLN A 329 20.89 -5.34 13.69
N VAL A 330 20.17 -5.00 12.62
CA VAL A 330 20.71 -4.97 11.26
C VAL A 330 21.77 -3.87 11.09
N PHE A 331 21.55 -2.68 11.68
CA PHE A 331 22.48 -1.55 11.55
C PHE A 331 23.65 -1.56 12.54
N THR A 332 23.58 -2.29 13.66
CA THR A 332 24.65 -2.33 14.69
C THR A 332 25.69 -3.44 14.47
N CYS A 333 25.66 -4.16 13.35
CA CYS A 333 26.59 -5.26 13.03
C CYS A 333 26.76 -6.34 14.13
N ARG A 334 25.95 -6.36 15.19
CA ARG A 334 25.99 -7.36 16.28
C ARG A 334 25.56 -8.77 15.85
N PHE A 335 25.22 -8.95 14.57
CA PHE A 335 24.99 -10.26 13.95
C PHE A 335 26.19 -10.76 13.13
N LEU A 336 27.21 -9.94 12.88
CA LEU A 336 28.46 -10.36 12.22
C LEU A 336 29.46 -10.95 13.23
N PHE A 337 29.32 -10.63 14.51
CA PHE A 337 30.10 -11.22 15.60
C PHE A 337 29.13 -11.74 16.66
N PRO A 338 28.76 -13.03 16.66
CA PRO A 338 28.13 -13.61 17.83
C PRO A 338 29.11 -13.45 19.01
N PRO A 339 28.64 -13.09 20.22
CA PRO A 339 29.49 -13.18 21.40
C PRO A 339 29.96 -14.64 21.50
N LEU A 340 31.27 -14.84 21.78
CA LEU A 340 31.80 -16.17 22.04
C LEU A 340 30.88 -16.90 23.02
N PRO A 341 30.69 -18.23 22.87
CA PRO A 341 30.02 -19.01 23.90
C PRO A 341 30.71 -18.64 25.20
N ARG A 342 29.95 -18.11 26.17
CA ARG A 342 30.42 -18.15 27.54
C ARG A 342 30.58 -19.63 27.79
N ASP A 343 31.82 -20.10 27.80
CA ASP A 343 32.13 -21.43 28.28
C ASP A 343 31.33 -21.56 29.56
N THR A 344 30.46 -22.55 29.55
CA THR A 344 29.92 -23.13 30.77
C THR A 344 31.16 -23.51 31.54
N ALA A 345 31.68 -22.60 32.36
CA ALA A 345 32.65 -22.85 33.39
C ALA A 345 31.91 -23.77 34.37
N SER A 346 31.88 -25.05 33.99
CA SER A 346 31.94 -26.21 34.84
C SER A 346 31.57 -25.90 36.29
N ARG A 347 30.27 -25.73 36.54
CA ARG A 347 29.65 -26.13 37.82
C ARG A 347 29.53 -27.66 37.89
N VAL A 348 30.63 -28.33 37.56
CA VAL A 348 30.80 -29.78 37.64
C VAL A 348 32.13 -30.03 38.34
N ARG A 349 32.27 -29.55 39.58
CA ARG A 349 33.21 -30.08 40.57
C ARG A 349 32.97 -29.46 41.95
N LEU A 350 31.93 -29.88 42.66
CA LEU A 350 31.94 -29.96 44.14
C LEU A 350 30.73 -30.75 44.69
N GLU A 351 30.42 -31.92 44.11
CA GLU A 351 29.45 -32.88 44.66
C GLU A 351 30.04 -34.32 44.63
N ILE A 352 31.37 -34.42 44.74
CA ILE A 352 32.08 -35.70 44.94
C ILE A 352 33.23 -35.42 45.91
N PHE A 353 32.91 -35.16 47.18
CA PHE A 353 33.79 -35.38 48.35
C PHE A 353 33.04 -34.92 49.61
N SER A 354 31.93 -35.59 49.96
CA SER A 354 31.53 -35.75 51.36
C SER A 354 30.34 -36.70 51.44
N THR A 355 30.61 -38.00 51.37
CA THR A 355 29.96 -39.00 52.24
C THR A 355 30.64 -40.35 52.02
N SER A 356 30.98 -41.01 53.14
CA SER A 356 31.34 -42.43 53.31
C SER A 356 32.82 -42.80 53.24
N HIS A 357 33.46 -42.83 54.41
CA HIS A 357 34.15 -43.98 55.06
C HIS A 357 34.55 -43.45 56.46
N VAL A 358 33.86 -43.86 57.54
CA VAL A 358 34.21 -44.99 58.44
C VAL A 358 35.69 -45.02 58.78
#